data_AF-A0A402BFY0-F1
#
_entry.id   AF-A0A402BFY0-F1
#
_cell.length_a   1.000
_cell.length_b   1.000
_cell.length_c   1.000
_cell.angle_alpha   90.00
_cell.angle_beta   90.00
_cell.angle_gamma   90.00
#
_symmetry.space_group_name_H-M   'P 1'
#
loop_
_entity.id
_entity.type
_entity.pdbx_description
1 polymer ?
#
loop_
_entity_poly.entity_id
_entity_poly.type
_entity_poly.pdbx_seq_one_letter_code
_entity_poly.pdbx_strand_id
1 'polypeptide(L)'
;MYLQDILGVCLQGLNSRFPGHVIDINVEILNIPEVEAEGWNSLQLIELFEKIAPDILKKMAQMNIDSNETDIYIPELSLEKPVFTIHCQGKLPSLHAARGVGHKKRKLSFWH
;
A
#
# COMPACT_ATOMS: atom_id res chain seq x y z
N MET A 1 -1.24 -2.87 12.51
CA MET A 1 0.13 -3.37 12.31
C MET A 1 1.02 -2.16 12.21
N TYR A 2 2.05 -2.12 13.04
CA TYR A 2 3.11 -1.13 12.98
C TYR A 2 4.39 -1.88 12.62
N LEU A 3 5.14 -1.39 11.64
CA LEU A 3 6.45 -1.93 11.28
C LEU A 3 7.37 -0.77 10.93
N GLN A 4 8.52 -0.73 11.61
CA GLN A 4 9.58 0.22 11.32
C GLN A 4 10.82 -0.56 10.93
N ASP A 5 11.14 -0.53 9.64
CA ASP A 5 12.28 -1.22 9.04
C ASP A 5 12.59 -0.55 7.70
N ILE A 6 13.54 -1.05 6.93
CA ILE A 6 13.75 -0.57 5.57
C ILE A 6 12.53 -0.83 4.68
N LEU A 7 12.30 0.04 3.69
CA LEU A 7 11.14 -0.02 2.81
C LEU A 7 10.93 -1.40 2.18
N GLY A 8 12.01 -2.07 1.73
CA GLY A 8 11.93 -3.41 1.14
C GLY A 8 11.30 -4.44 2.09
N VAL A 9 11.69 -4.43 3.37
CA VAL A 9 11.12 -5.31 4.40
C VAL A 9 9.67 -4.96 4.68
N CYS A 10 9.33 -3.66 4.70
CA CYS A 10 7.94 -3.21 4.87
C CYS A 10 7.04 -3.73 3.75
N LEU A 11 7.45 -3.60 2.49
CA LEU A 11 6.70 -4.07 1.32
C LEU A 11 6.58 -5.61 1.30
N GLN A 12 7.64 -6.34 1.65
CA GLN A 12 7.56 -7.80 1.79
C GLN A 12 6.58 -8.22 2.90
N GLY A 13 6.66 -7.56 4.06
CA GLY A 13 5.77 -7.80 5.19
C GLY A 13 4.31 -7.47 4.89
N LEU A 14 4.06 -6.44 4.09
CA LEU A 14 2.75 -6.04 3.58
C LEU A 14 2.19 -7.11 2.63
N ASN A 15 2.97 -7.52 1.63
CA ASN A 15 2.55 -8.55 0.68
C ASN A 15 2.18 -9.88 1.37
N SER A 16 2.97 -10.29 2.37
CA SER A 16 2.72 -11.53 3.11
C SER A 16 1.40 -11.50 3.88
N ARG A 17 1.02 -10.36 4.46
CA ARG A 17 -0.17 -10.23 5.33
C ARG A 17 -1.42 -9.80 4.59
N PHE A 18 -1.27 -9.04 3.51
CA PHE A 18 -2.39 -8.45 2.77
C PHE A 18 -2.20 -8.69 1.26
N PRO A 19 -2.19 -9.92 0.74
CA PRO A 19 -1.80 -10.22 -0.64
C PRO A 19 -2.69 -9.60 -1.75
N GLY A 20 -3.81 -8.97 -1.40
CA GLY A 20 -4.69 -8.23 -2.32
C GLY A 20 -4.70 -6.71 -2.12
N HIS A 21 -3.69 -6.17 -1.43
CA HIS A 21 -3.53 -4.73 -1.26
C HIS A 21 -3.14 -4.06 -2.59
N VAL A 22 -3.48 -2.78 -2.68
CA VAL A 22 -3.03 -1.87 -3.73
C VAL A 22 -2.25 -0.74 -3.06
N ILE A 23 -1.28 -0.15 -3.73
CA ILE A 23 -0.42 0.93 -3.23
C ILE A 23 -0.45 2.07 -4.22
N ASP A 24 -0.79 3.24 -3.72
CA ASP A 24 -0.67 4.50 -4.42
C ASP A 24 0.54 5.26 -3.86
N ILE A 25 1.18 6.04 -4.72
CA ILE A 25 2.48 6.68 -4.51
C ILE A 25 2.27 8.18 -4.53
N ASN A 26 2.75 8.85 -3.49
CA ASN A 26 2.83 10.30 -3.47
C ASN A 26 4.02 10.77 -4.32
N VAL A 27 3.78 10.95 -5.61
CA VAL A 27 4.80 11.35 -6.59
C VAL A 27 5.41 12.72 -6.28
N GLU A 28 4.71 13.60 -5.55
CA GLU A 28 5.25 14.89 -5.10
C GLU A 28 6.40 14.71 -4.10
N ILE A 29 6.38 13.65 -3.31
CA ILE A 29 7.40 13.36 -2.29
C ILE A 29 8.50 12.48 -2.87
N LEU A 30 8.11 11.46 -3.64
CA LEU A 30 9.06 10.49 -4.19
C LEU A 30 9.97 11.13 -5.25
N ASN A 31 9.43 12.06 -6.04
CA ASN A 31 10.14 12.79 -7.10
C ASN A 31 10.91 11.88 -8.08
N ILE A 32 10.31 10.75 -8.45
CA ILE A 32 10.86 9.82 -9.47
C ILE A 32 9.98 9.94 -10.73
N PRO A 33 10.51 10.47 -11.85
CA PRO A 33 9.70 10.83 -13.03
C PRO A 33 8.98 9.66 -13.72
N GLU A 34 9.48 8.44 -13.57
CA GLU A 34 9.00 7.25 -14.32
C GLU A 34 7.98 6.41 -13.54
N VAL A 35 7.53 6.88 -12.38
CA VAL A 35 6.67 6.12 -11.47
C VAL A 35 5.22 6.56 -11.62
N GLU A 36 4.35 5.63 -12.00
CA GLU A 36 2.90 5.86 -12.01
C GLU A 36 2.38 6.05 -10.58
N ALA A 37 1.41 6.94 -10.40
CA ALA A 37 0.96 7.33 -9.06
C ALA A 37 0.06 6.30 -8.36
N GLU A 38 -0.59 5.38 -9.07
CA GLU A 38 -1.67 4.56 -8.49
C GLU A 38 -1.58 3.09 -8.93
N GLY A 39 -2.15 2.20 -8.12
CA GLY A 39 -2.52 0.85 -8.58
C GLY A 39 -1.45 -0.23 -8.43
N TRP A 40 -0.37 0.02 -7.68
CA TRP A 40 0.73 -0.94 -7.55
C TRP A 40 0.44 -2.03 -6.53
N ASN A 41 1.09 -3.19 -6.65
CA ASN A 41 1.27 -4.08 -5.51
C ASN A 41 2.71 -4.00 -4.97
N SER A 42 2.91 -4.46 -3.74
CA SER A 42 4.22 -4.44 -3.07
C SER A 42 5.34 -5.09 -3.88
N LEU A 43 5.08 -6.22 -4.53
CA LEU A 43 6.12 -6.92 -5.29
C LEU A 43 6.52 -6.14 -6.54
N GLN A 44 5.53 -5.57 -7.26
CA GLN A 44 5.80 -4.70 -8.40
C GLN A 44 6.61 -3.47 -7.99
N LEU A 45 6.32 -2.87 -6.84
CA LEU A 45 7.11 -1.74 -6.34
C LEU A 45 8.54 -2.12 -5.99
N ILE A 46 8.76 -3.29 -5.37
CA ILE A 46 10.11 -3.80 -5.11
C ILE A 46 10.86 -3.95 -6.44
N GLU A 47 10.28 -4.66 -7.41
CA GLU A 47 10.89 -4.88 -8.72
C GLU A 47 11.17 -3.58 -9.48
N LEU A 48 10.26 -2.59 -9.37
CA LEU A 48 10.43 -1.28 -9.99
C LEU A 48 11.61 -0.54 -9.35
N PHE A 49 11.62 -0.42 -8.02
CA PHE A 49 12.67 0.31 -7.31
C PHE A 49 14.02 -0.37 -7.37
N GLU A 50 14.10 -1.70 -7.40
CA GLU A 50 15.35 -2.41 -7.66
C GLU A 50 16.00 -1.97 -8.98
N LYS A 51 15.18 -1.65 -10.00
CA LYS A 51 15.65 -1.24 -11.32
C LYS A 51 16.01 0.24 -11.38
N ILE A 52 15.16 1.13 -10.85
CA ILE A 52 15.28 2.57 -11.11
C ILE A 52 15.86 3.37 -9.94
N ALA A 53 15.73 2.87 -8.71
CA ALA A 53 16.14 3.59 -7.50
C ALA A 53 16.38 2.64 -6.30
N PRO A 54 17.34 1.71 -6.38
CA PRO A 54 17.48 0.63 -5.39
C PRO A 54 17.77 1.13 -3.97
N ASP A 55 18.34 2.33 -3.84
CA ASP A 55 18.60 2.93 -2.54
C ASP A 55 17.32 3.32 -1.79
N ILE A 56 16.19 3.52 -2.47
CA ILE A 56 14.92 3.81 -1.81
C ILE A 56 14.42 2.62 -0.99
N LEU A 57 14.70 1.39 -1.44
CA LEU A 57 14.32 0.16 -0.72
C LEU A 57 15.09 -0.02 0.58
N LYS A 58 16.25 0.65 0.71
CA LYS A 58 17.11 0.62 1.90
C LYS A 58 16.79 1.75 2.88
N LYS A 59 15.96 2.74 2.49
CA LYS A 59 15.57 3.83 3.39
C LYS A 59 14.69 3.31 4.50
N MET A 60 14.90 3.84 5.70
CA MET A 60 14.03 3.55 6.83
C MET A 60 12.60 4.02 6.52
N ALA A 61 11.66 3.13 6.74
CA ALA A 61 10.25 3.36 6.53
C ALA A 61 9.47 3.05 7.81
N GLN A 62 8.35 3.74 7.98
CA GLN A 62 7.38 3.51 9.04
C GLN A 62 6.06 3.15 8.37
N MET A 63 5.66 1.89 8.50
CA MET A 63 4.40 1.38 7.97
C MET A 63 3.37 1.29 9.08
N ASN A 64 2.28 2.02 8.92
CA ASN A 64 1.13 2.06 9.80
C ASN A 64 -0.08 1.47 9.06
N ILE A 65 -0.64 0.38 9.59
CA ILE A 65 -1.85 -0.25 9.05
C ILE A 65 -2.82 -0.48 10.20
N ASP A 66 -3.75 0.43 10.44
CA ASP A 66 -4.82 0.30 11.42
C ASP A 66 -6.21 0.48 10.78
N SER A 67 -7.25 0.71 11.59
CA SER A 67 -8.62 0.88 11.10
C SER A 67 -8.85 2.19 10.34
N ASN A 68 -7.94 3.15 10.47
CA ASN A 68 -8.07 4.54 10.03
C ASN A 68 -6.94 4.96 9.08
N GLU A 69 -5.74 4.38 9.23
CA GLU A 69 -4.52 4.75 8.53
C GLU A 69 -3.86 3.51 7.92
N THR A 70 -3.52 3.58 6.64
CA THR A 70 -2.89 2.48 5.90
C THR A 70 -1.81 3.08 5.03
N ASP A 71 -0.71 3.48 5.65
CA ASP A 71 0.27 4.38 5.04
C ASP A 71 1.71 3.97 5.36
N ILE A 72 2.63 4.34 4.47
CA ILE A 72 4.06 4.19 4.67
C ILE A 72 4.72 5.56 4.56
N TYR A 73 5.40 5.94 5.62
CA TYR A 73 6.23 7.13 5.69
C TYR A 73 7.70 6.77 5.47
N ILE A 74 8.44 7.63 4.79
CA ILE A 74 9.89 7.60 4.75
C ILE A 74 10.36 8.90 5.40
N PRO A 75 10.77 8.89 6.69
CA PRO A 75 11.12 10.09 7.45
C PRO A 75 12.16 11.00 6.78
N GLU A 76 13.07 10.41 5.98
CA GLU A 76 14.07 11.16 5.22
C GLU A 76 13.49 11.99 4.06
N LEU A 77 12.30 11.63 3.56
CA LEU A 77 11.62 12.33 2.47
C LEU A 77 10.50 13.24 2.99
N SER A 78 9.69 12.73 3.93
CA SER A 78 8.62 13.50 4.56
C SER A 78 8.22 12.88 5.90
N LEU A 79 8.06 13.73 6.91
CA LEU A 79 7.50 13.37 8.21
C LEU A 79 6.00 13.64 8.29
N GLU A 80 5.46 14.49 7.41
CA GLU A 80 4.09 15.00 7.51
C GLU A 80 3.12 14.29 6.57
N LYS A 81 3.63 13.82 5.42
CA LYS A 81 2.81 13.19 4.39
C LYS A 81 3.32 11.78 4.09
N PRO A 82 2.43 10.79 3.92
CA PRO A 82 2.84 9.45 3.56
C PRO A 82 3.39 9.43 2.14
N VAL A 83 4.45 8.64 1.94
CA VAL A 83 5.04 8.40 0.62
C VAL A 83 4.21 7.40 -0.15
N PHE A 84 3.62 6.44 0.56
CA PHE A 84 2.76 5.43 0.00
C PHE A 84 1.48 5.32 0.81
N THR A 85 0.35 5.24 0.10
CA THR A 85 -0.95 4.94 0.69
C THR A 85 -1.39 3.56 0.23
N ILE A 86 -1.73 2.72 1.19
CA ILE A 86 -2.07 1.32 1.00
C ILE A 86 -3.59 1.18 1.02
N HIS A 87 -4.15 0.50 0.03
CA HIS A 87 -5.56 0.18 -0.08
C HIS A 87 -5.75 -1.33 0.07
N CYS A 88 -6.12 -1.77 1.27
CA CYS A 88 -6.40 -3.18 1.53
C CYS A 88 -7.82 -3.55 1.07
N GLN A 89 -7.95 -4.42 0.06
CA GLN A 89 -9.26 -4.95 -0.35
C GLN A 89 -9.76 -6.01 0.65
N GLY A 90 -10.36 -5.55 1.77
CA GLY A 90 -11.34 -6.32 2.55
C GLY A 90 -10.82 -7.33 3.58
N LYS A 91 -10.35 -6.82 4.73
CA LYS A 91 -10.64 -7.26 6.12
C LYS A 91 -9.53 -6.68 7.02
N LEU A 92 -9.59 -5.37 7.26
CA LEU A 92 -9.13 -4.91 8.56
C LEU A 92 -10.01 -5.65 9.59
N PRO A 93 -9.45 -6.37 10.58
CA PRO A 93 -10.28 -7.00 11.59
C PRO A 93 -11.10 -5.89 12.23
N SER A 94 -12.42 -5.93 11.98
CA SER A 94 -13.35 -4.91 12.44
C SER A 94 -13.33 -4.90 13.96
N LEU A 95 -12.63 -3.94 14.55
CA LEU A 95 -12.80 -3.59 15.95
C LEU A 95 -14.18 -2.95 16.08
N HIS A 96 -15.15 -3.80 16.43
CA HIS A 96 -16.55 -3.48 16.75
C HIS A 96 -17.53 -3.20 15.59
N ALA A 97 -18.43 -4.18 15.44
CA ALA A 97 -19.88 -4.02 15.26
C ALA A 97 -20.43 -3.34 13.98
N ALA A 98 -21.07 -4.18 13.16
CA ALA A 98 -22.48 -4.07 12.79
C ALA A 98 -23.03 -2.70 12.34
N ARG A 99 -23.09 -2.51 11.01
CA ARG A 99 -24.14 -1.84 10.22
C ARG A 99 -23.60 -1.76 8.78
N GLY A 100 -23.89 -2.70 7.90
CA GLY A 100 -25.21 -2.90 7.31
C GLY A 100 -25.19 -2.38 5.86
N VAL A 101 -25.22 -3.32 4.90
CA VAL A 101 -25.71 -3.20 3.50
C VAL A 101 -24.92 -2.26 2.55
N GLY A 102 -24.50 -2.64 1.34
CA GLY A 102 -24.94 -3.75 0.51
C GLY A 102 -23.99 -4.09 -0.65
N HIS A 103 -23.93 -5.39 -0.96
CA HIS A 103 -23.30 -5.91 -2.16
C HIS A 103 -24.21 -5.63 -3.36
N LYS A 104 -23.77 -4.78 -4.29
CA LYS A 104 -24.32 -4.76 -5.65
C LYS A 104 -23.91 -6.05 -6.37
N LYS A 105 -24.86 -6.98 -6.51
CA LYS A 105 -24.74 -8.15 -7.39
C LYS A 105 -24.58 -7.65 -8.84
N ARG A 106 -23.45 -7.93 -9.48
CA ARG A 106 -23.33 -7.84 -10.95
C ARG A 106 -24.09 -9.04 -11.55
N LYS A 107 -25.15 -8.77 -12.30
CA LYS A 107 -25.78 -9.73 -13.20
C LYS A 107 -24.75 -10.05 -14.31
N LEU A 108 -24.25 -11.28 -14.35
CA LEU A 108 -23.68 -11.86 -15.55
C LEU A 108 -24.83 -12.55 -16.28
N SER A 109 -25.27 -11.93 -17.38
CA SER A 109 -26.14 -12.54 -18.38
C SER A 109 -25.31 -13.46 -19.25
N PHE A 110 -25.59 -14.76 -19.21
CA PHE A 110 -25.13 -15.74 -20.20
C PHE A 110 -26.36 -16.41 -20.82
N TRP A 111 -26.34 -16.48 -22.16
CA TRP A 111 -27.40 -16.93 -23.05
C TRP A 111 -27.62 -18.45 -23.02
N HIS A 112 -28.86 -18.88 -23.23
CA HIS A 112 -29.28 -19.82 -24.29
C HIS A 112 -30.77 -19.64 -24.58
#